data_AF-A0A060BSM7-F1
#
_entry.id   AF-A0A060BSM7-F1
#
_cell.length_a   1.000
_cell.length_b   1.000
_cell.length_c   1.000
_cell.angle_alpha   90.00
_cell.angle_beta   90.00
_cell.angle_gamma   90.00
#
_symmetry.space_group_name_H-M   'P 1'
#
loop_
_entity.id
_entity.type
_entity.pdbx_description
1 polymer ?
#
loop_
_entity_poly.entity_id
_entity_poly.type
_entity_poly.pdbx_seq_one_letter_code
_entity_poly.pdbx_strand_id
1 'polypeptide(L)'
;MDARTTREAADCAVRVTVERNGNTVAATARAIPVTNAAEVDLQVTVPAPELWSPQRPVLYTVVVELQRDGIVLDRMERTTGFRRIE
;
A
#
# COMPACT_ATOMS: atom_id res chain seq x y z
N MET A 1 18.99 32.43 -22.21
CA MET A 1 19.32 31.07 -22.70
C MET A 1 20.42 30.57 -21.79
N ASP A 2 20.21 29.65 -20.86
CA ASP A 2 19.26 28.54 -20.83
C ASP A 2 18.65 28.37 -19.43
N ALA A 3 17.32 28.39 -19.38
CA ALA A 3 16.58 27.88 -18.24
C ALA A 3 16.61 26.35 -18.31
N ARG A 4 17.58 25.72 -17.64
CA ARG A 4 17.39 24.33 -17.22
C ARG A 4 16.46 24.35 -16.03
N THR A 5 15.16 24.40 -16.34
CA THR A 5 14.10 24.13 -15.39
C THR A 5 14.33 22.72 -14.85
N THR A 6 14.91 22.62 -13.65
CA THR A 6 14.77 21.43 -12.82
C THR A 6 13.28 21.30 -12.59
N ARG A 7 12.63 20.42 -13.35
CA ARG A 7 11.26 19.99 -13.04
C ARG A 7 11.37 19.34 -11.67
N GLU A 8 10.92 20.03 -10.64
CA GLU A 8 10.73 19.46 -9.31
C GLU A 8 9.98 18.14 -9.53
N ALA A 9 10.63 17.03 -9.22
CA ALA A 9 10.04 15.72 -9.47
C ALA A 9 8.80 15.65 -8.58
N ALA A 10 7.61 15.61 -9.19
CA ALA A 10 6.38 15.45 -8.43
C ALA A 10 6.52 14.24 -7.50
N ASP A 11 6.17 14.42 -6.23
CA ASP A 11 6.31 13.37 -5.22
C ASP A 11 5.21 12.35 -5.45
N CYS A 12 5.57 11.28 -6.16
CA CYS A 12 4.70 10.14 -6.39
C CYS A 12 5.05 9.04 -5.39
N ALA A 13 4.05 8.43 -4.77
CA ALA A 13 4.24 7.38 -3.79
C ALA A 13 3.18 6.29 -3.92
N VAL A 14 3.56 5.07 -3.58
CA VAL A 14 2.62 3.98 -3.32
C VAL A 14 2.50 3.82 -1.82
N ARG A 15 1.28 3.90 -1.29
CA ARG A 15 0.95 3.62 0.11
C ARG A 15 0.21 2.30 0.18
N VAL A 16 0.64 1.43 1.08
CA VAL A 16 -0.05 0.17 1.39
C VAL A 16 -0.49 0.21 2.84
N THR A 17 -1.78 0.03 3.06
CA THR A 17 -2.41 -0.01 4.38
C THR A 17 -3.09 -1.36 4.56
N VAL A 18 -2.93 -1.99 5.72
CA VAL A 18 -3.71 -3.18 6.10
C VAL A 18 -4.72 -2.75 7.14
N GLU A 19 -5.98 -3.03 6.87
CA GLU A 19 -7.11 -2.66 7.71
C GLU A 19 -7.82 -3.90 8.25
N ARG A 20 -8.37 -3.77 9.46
CA ARG A 20 -9.24 -4.75 10.08
C ARG A 20 -10.39 -4.03 10.79
N ASN A 21 -11.62 -4.40 10.47
CA ASN A 21 -12.83 -3.81 11.05
C ASN A 21 -12.83 -2.27 10.98
N GLY A 22 -12.37 -1.71 9.86
CA GLY A 22 -12.26 -0.26 9.64
C GLY A 22 -11.06 0.42 10.31
N ASN A 23 -10.19 -0.32 11.01
CA ASN A 23 -9.00 0.23 11.66
C ASN A 23 -7.73 -0.16 10.90
N THR A 24 -6.84 0.80 10.66
CA THR A 24 -5.49 0.51 10.17
C THR A 24 -4.69 -0.25 11.23
N VAL A 25 -4.19 -1.44 10.88
CA VAL A 25 -3.36 -2.28 11.75
C VAL A 25 -1.89 -2.31 11.33
N ALA A 26 -1.59 -1.94 10.08
CA ALA A 26 -0.23 -1.74 9.59
C ALA A 26 -0.26 -0.83 8.35
N ALA A 27 0.85 -0.13 8.09
CA ALA A 27 1.01 0.66 6.88
C ALA A 27 2.49 0.79 6.48
N THR A 28 2.73 1.00 5.20
CA THR A 28 4.02 1.39 4.64
C THR A 28 3.80 2.28 3.42
N ALA A 29 4.80 3.08 3.06
CA ALA A 29 4.77 3.87 1.85
C ALA A 29 6.17 3.93 1.23
N ARG A 30 6.21 4.02 -0.10
CA ARG A 30 7.44 4.16 -0.86
C ARG A 30 7.28 5.22 -1.94
N ALA A 31 8.18 6.18 -1.98
CA ALA A 31 8.30 7.11 -3.10
C ALA A 31 8.74 6.35 -4.36
N ILE A 32 8.12 6.69 -5.49
CA ILE A 32 8.36 6.05 -6.79
C ILE A 32 8.61 7.12 -7.86
N PRO A 33 9.46 6.84 -8.86
CA PRO A 33 9.66 7.77 -9.96
C PRO A 33 8.37 7.91 -10.78
N VAL A 34 8.14 9.10 -11.32
CA VAL A 34 7.08 9.33 -12.30
C VAL A 34 7.52 8.79 -13.66
N THR A 35 7.03 7.61 -14.01
CA THR A 35 7.27 6.90 -15.27
C THR A 35 5.94 6.33 -15.80
N ASN A 36 5.93 5.82 -17.03
CA ASN A 36 4.76 5.18 -17.62
C ASN A 36 4.35 3.88 -16.90
N ALA A 37 5.33 3.16 -16.36
CA ALA A 37 5.12 1.94 -15.58
C ALA A 37 6.31 1.71 -14.62
N ALA A 38 6.02 1.22 -13.42
CA ALA A 38 7.00 0.79 -12.44
C ALA A 38 6.46 -0.42 -11.67
N GLU A 39 7.35 -1.36 -11.39
CA GLU A 39 7.08 -2.47 -10.46
C GLU A 39 7.66 -2.10 -9.09
N VAL A 40 6.89 -2.37 -8.03
CA VAL A 40 7.24 -1.95 -6.67
C VAL A 40 6.92 -3.06 -5.70
N ASP A 41 7.97 -3.61 -5.10
CA ASP A 41 7.84 -4.50 -3.96
C ASP A 41 7.83 -3.68 -2.67
N LEU A 42 6.80 -3.89 -1.84
CA LEU A 42 6.71 -3.36 -0.48
C LEU A 42 6.39 -4.49 0.48
N GLN A 43 7.08 -4.47 1.62
CA GLN A 43 6.78 -5.36 2.73
C GLN A 43 6.04 -4.59 3.82
N VAL A 44 4.93 -5.15 4.30
CA VAL A 44 4.23 -4.69 5.50
C VAL A 44 4.19 -5.83 6.50
N THR A 45 4.49 -5.52 7.76
CA THR A 45 4.40 -6.46 8.87
C THR A 45 3.18 -6.12 9.71
N VAL A 46 2.24 -7.05 9.81
CA VAL A 46 1.16 -6.98 10.79
C VAL A 46 1.63 -7.67 12.06
N PRO A 47 1.79 -6.95 13.19
CA PRO A 47 2.22 -7.56 14.44
C PRO A 47 1.11 -8.45 15.00
N ALA A 48 1.47 -9.68 15.40
CA ALA A 48 0.56 -10.65 16.03
C ALA A 48 -0.83 -10.75 15.37
N PRO A 49 -0.91 -11.12 14.07
CA PRO A 49 -2.17 -11.16 13.36
C PRO A 49 -3.07 -12.27 13.92
N GLU A 50 -4.35 -11.96 14.11
CA GLU A 50 -5.35 -13.01 14.28
C GLU A 50 -5.42 -13.87 13.01
N LEU A 51 -5.28 -15.18 13.19
CA LEU A 51 -5.20 -16.13 12.08
C LEU A 51 -6.60 -16.55 11.61
N TRP A 52 -6.73 -16.60 10.30
CA TRP A 52 -7.88 -17.18 9.61
C TRP A 52 -7.91 -18.71 9.78
N SER A 53 -9.09 -19.24 10.08
CA SER A 53 -9.45 -20.65 9.93
C SER A 53 -10.93 -20.78 9.55
N PRO A 54 -11.41 -21.96 9.11
CA PRO A 54 -12.83 -22.16 8.83
C PRO A 54 -13.74 -21.87 10.04
N GLN A 55 -13.28 -22.13 11.26
CA GLN A 55 -14.01 -21.84 12.50
C GLN A 55 -13.85 -20.38 12.96
N ARG A 56 -12.78 -19.71 12.51
CA ARG A 56 -12.47 -18.30 12.81
C ARG A 56 -12.09 -17.57 11.52
N PRO A 57 -13.06 -17.19 10.67
CA PRO A 57 -12.79 -16.65 9.35
C PRO A 57 -12.38 -15.15 9.40
N VAL A 58 -11.31 -14.84 10.14
CA VAL A 58 -10.80 -13.47 10.29
C VAL A 58 -10.20 -12.99 8.97
N LEU A 59 -10.67 -11.84 8.49
CA LEU A 59 -10.20 -11.22 7.25
C LEU A 59 -9.69 -9.81 7.50
N TYR A 60 -8.78 -9.40 6.63
CA TYR A 60 -8.18 -8.08 6.56
C TYR A 60 -8.39 -7.51 5.16
N THR A 61 -8.32 -6.20 5.03
CA THR A 61 -8.30 -5.51 3.73
C THR A 61 -6.93 -4.89 3.51
N VAL A 62 -6.25 -5.29 2.44
CA VAL A 62 -5.08 -4.58 1.94
C VAL A 62 -5.57 -3.50 1.00
N VAL A 63 -5.28 -2.25 1.36
CA VAL A 63 -5.54 -1.06 0.57
C VAL A 63 -4.24 -0.62 -0.04
N VAL A 64 -4.22 -0.42 -1.36
CA VAL A 64 -3.08 0.15 -2.09
C VAL A 64 -3.52 1.44 -2.74
N GLU A 65 -2.82 2.53 -2.44
CA GLU A 65 -3.11 3.86 -2.98
C GLU A 65 -1.90 4.39 -3.74
N LEU A 66 -2.14 4.84 -4.97
CA LEU A 66 -1.19 5.65 -5.71
C LEU A 66 -1.45 7.12 -5.35
N GLN A 67 -0.44 7.78 -4.80
CA GLN A 67 -0.52 9.16 -4.35
C GLN A 67 0.43 10.03 -5.16
N ARG A 68 0.00 11.25 -5.50
CA ARG A 68 0.87 12.31 -6.04
C ARG A 68 0.56 13.61 -5.33
N ASP A 69 1.60 14.25 -4.78
CA ASP A 69 1.48 15.54 -4.09
C ASP A 69 0.37 15.52 -3.00
N GLY A 70 0.27 14.40 -2.29
CA GLY A 70 -0.73 14.15 -1.23
C GLY A 70 -2.14 13.80 -1.72
N ILE A 71 -2.37 13.75 -3.02
CA ILE A 71 -3.67 13.40 -3.62
C ILE A 71 -3.68 11.92 -4.01
N VAL A 72 -4.70 11.17 -3.59
CA VAL A 72 -4.94 9.80 -4.05
C VAL A 72 -5.42 9.84 -5.49
N LEU A 73 -4.60 9.34 -6.41
CA LEU A 73 -4.90 9.25 -7.83
C LEU A 73 -5.66 7.97 -8.17
N ASP A 74 -5.30 6.87 -7.50
CA ASP A 74 -5.93 5.58 -7.66
C ASP A 74 -5.92 4.82 -6.33
N ARG A 75 -6.90 3.94 -6.15
CA ARG A 75 -7.09 3.13 -4.95
C ARG A 75 -7.60 1.76 -5.35
N MET A 76 -6.95 0.72 -4.85
CA MET A 76 -7.45 -0.65 -4.94
C MET A 76 -7.50 -1.33 -3.59
N GLU A 77 -8.42 -2.27 -3.46
CA GLU A 77 -8.62 -3.07 -2.25
C GLU A 77 -8.56 -4.57 -2.56
N ARG A 78 -7.97 -5.32 -1.64
CA ARG A 78 -7.84 -6.78 -1.69
C ARG A 78 -8.09 -7.37 -0.33
N THR A 79 -9.08 -8.26 -0.22
CA THR A 79 -9.32 -9.03 1.01
C THR A 79 -8.29 -10.14 1.15
N THR A 80 -7.74 -10.32 2.36
CA THR A 80 -6.77 -11.38 2.66
C THR A 80 -7.00 -11.98 4.05
N GLY A 81 -6.48 -13.19 4.28
CA GLY A 81 -6.47 -13.86 5.58
C GLY A 81 -5.08 -14.40 5.89
N PHE A 82 -4.55 -14.10 7.07
CA PHE A 82 -3.29 -14.68 7.54
C PHE A 82 -3.57 -16.10 8.04
N ARG A 83 -2.94 -17.12 7.44
CA ARG A 83 -3.09 -18.51 7.90
C ARG A 83 -1.77 -19.25 7.82
N ARG A 84 -1.60 -20.23 8.71
CA ARG A 84 -0.57 -21.25 8.57
C ARG A 84 -1.12 -22.40 7.74
N ILE A 85 -0.28 -22.93 6.85
CA ILE A 85 -0.52 -24.18 6.13
C ILE A 85 0.54 -25.14 6.61
N GLU A 86 0.14 -26.37 6.90
CA GLU A 86 1.04 -27.48 7.24
C GLU A 86 0.91 -28.56 6.17
#